data_AF-A0A3A0BTF3-F1
#
_entry.id   AF-A0A3A0BTF3-F1
#
_cell.length_a   1.000
_cell.length_b   1.000
_cell.length_c   1.000
_cell.angle_alpha   90.00
_cell.angle_beta   90.00
_cell.angle_gamma   90.00
#
_symmetry.space_group_name_H-M   'P 1'
#
loop_
_entity.id
_entity.type
_entity.pdbx_description
1 polymer ?
#
loop_
_entity_poly.entity_id
_entity_poly.type
_entity_poly.pdbx_seq_one_letter_code
_entity_poly.pdbx_strand_id
1 'polypeptide(L)'
;MSTRRQRDAPLLLSRPLTSALLRLYDYPDPRRPDRIIKGYDGPHAVRTARMCAAVAERLGHPVERVRQYQIACVLHDLGRAGLDRALFSRIWSWARAQSIPTRPREWRARYPETKYGRETEAFLSRYRGSLEAAGVLVDDWACEQVEMRLGYARRLTRRLRNVKPRLQDLGVAWEPWMGRIMLYYYYPEKLEGAKPWVRQLAEILVACEQFEAYSNRRRGRDYYVRSRESLMEAFDYLASLQREGVVSVAVLDALRSLAAGGAFDRVLEQAQG
;
A
#
# COMPACT_ATOMS: atom_id res chain seq x y z
N MET A 1 15.22 35.46 -15.87
CA MET A 1 14.13 34.68 -15.23
C MET A 1 14.60 33.23 -15.13
N SER A 2 14.85 32.74 -13.92
CA SER A 2 15.43 31.41 -13.67
C SER A 2 14.43 30.31 -14.07
N THR A 3 14.81 29.48 -15.03
CA THR A 3 14.13 28.23 -15.36
C THR A 3 14.16 27.36 -14.12
N ARG A 4 13.01 27.25 -13.44
CA ARG A 4 12.82 26.38 -12.28
C ARG A 4 13.12 24.96 -12.76
N ARG A 5 14.31 24.43 -12.48
CA ARG A 5 14.66 23.02 -12.74
C ARG A 5 13.47 22.18 -12.27
N GLN A 6 12.83 21.48 -13.20
CA GLN A 6 11.86 20.43 -12.93
C GLN A 6 12.50 19.53 -11.86
N ARG A 7 11.98 19.58 -10.63
CA ARG A 7 12.43 18.68 -9.58
C ARG A 7 11.64 17.39 -9.77
N ASP A 8 12.29 16.39 -10.32
CA ASP A 8 11.80 15.02 -10.31
C ASP A 8 11.37 14.63 -8.89
N ALA A 9 10.43 13.69 -8.79
CA ALA A 9 10.04 13.12 -7.51
C ALA A 9 11.26 12.59 -6.72
N PRO A 10 11.53 13.12 -5.51
CA PRO A 10 12.80 12.91 -4.82
C PRO A 10 12.86 11.56 -4.10
N LEU A 11 14.06 10.99 -4.01
CA LEU A 11 14.39 9.92 -3.07
C LEU A 11 15.36 10.51 -2.03
N LEU A 12 14.83 10.89 -0.85
CA LEU A 12 15.58 11.48 0.26
C LEU A 12 16.36 10.43 1.06
N LEU A 13 16.04 9.16 0.87
CA LEU A 13 16.74 8.03 1.48
C LEU A 13 17.98 7.68 0.66
N SER A 14 19.07 7.32 1.34
CA SER A 14 20.25 6.81 0.66
C SER A 14 19.94 5.47 -0.02
N ARG A 15 20.62 5.16 -1.13
CA ARG A 15 20.46 3.86 -1.81
C ARG A 15 20.67 2.66 -0.85
N PRO A 16 21.70 2.63 0.02
CA PRO A 16 21.89 1.54 0.95
C PRO A 16 20.72 1.37 1.93
N LEU A 17 20.19 2.48 2.47
CA LEU A 17 19.04 2.44 3.37
C LEU A 17 17.79 1.92 2.65
N THR A 18 17.49 2.45 1.46
CA THR A 18 16.36 1.98 0.65
C THR A 18 16.46 0.48 0.35
N SER A 19 17.63 0.00 -0.08
CA SER A 19 17.85 -1.44 -0.31
C SER A 19 17.69 -2.27 0.97
N ALA A 20 18.13 -1.77 2.12
CA ALA A 20 17.97 -2.45 3.40
C ALA A 20 16.50 -2.53 3.83
N LEU A 21 15.73 -1.44 3.66
CA LEU A 21 14.29 -1.41 3.94
C LEU A 21 13.53 -2.40 3.04
N LEU A 22 13.85 -2.46 1.75
CA LEU A 22 13.22 -3.39 0.82
C LEU A 22 13.48 -4.86 1.18
N ARG A 23 14.64 -5.19 1.75
CA ARG A 23 14.94 -6.55 2.25
C ARG A 23 14.07 -6.96 3.45
N LEU A 24 13.39 -6.03 4.12
CA LEU A 24 12.47 -6.36 5.22
C LEU A 24 11.18 -7.06 4.74
N TYR A 25 10.90 -6.99 3.43
CA TYR A 25 9.81 -7.72 2.80
C TYR A 25 10.13 -9.20 2.52
N ASP A 26 11.41 -9.61 2.56
CA ASP A 26 11.78 -11.01 2.41
C ASP A 26 11.13 -11.84 3.54
N TYR A 27 10.55 -12.98 3.16
CA TYR A 27 9.72 -13.80 4.04
C TYR A 27 10.16 -15.27 3.95
N PRO A 28 10.52 -15.94 5.06
CA PRO A 28 10.81 -17.37 5.07
C PRO A 28 9.58 -18.18 4.63
N ASP A 29 9.72 -19.04 3.63
CA ASP A 29 8.60 -19.86 3.15
C ASP A 29 8.23 -20.90 4.23
N PRO A 30 7.03 -20.81 4.85
CA PRO A 30 6.68 -21.73 5.94
C PRO A 30 6.50 -23.17 5.45
N ARG A 31 6.35 -23.37 4.13
CA ARG A 31 6.24 -24.69 3.51
C ARG A 31 7.60 -25.26 3.12
N ARG A 32 8.65 -24.43 3.10
CA ARG A 32 10.01 -24.78 2.62
C ARG A 32 11.05 -24.01 3.45
N PRO A 33 11.51 -24.55 4.58
CA PRO A 33 12.34 -23.84 5.56
C PRO A 33 13.60 -23.15 4.98
N ASP A 34 14.23 -23.74 3.96
CA ASP A 34 15.45 -23.19 3.34
C ASP A 34 15.17 -22.15 2.24
N ARG A 35 13.91 -21.83 1.99
CA ARG A 35 13.51 -20.93 0.91
C ARG A 35 13.06 -19.57 1.45
N ILE A 36 13.57 -18.52 0.83
CA ILE A 36 13.05 -17.16 1.02
C ILE A 36 12.11 -16.80 -0.13
N ILE A 37 10.89 -16.41 0.21
CA ILE A 37 9.98 -15.70 -0.69
C ILE A 37 10.49 -14.27 -0.76
N LYS A 38 10.99 -13.88 -1.93
CA LYS A 38 11.44 -12.51 -2.16
C LYS A 38 10.29 -11.54 -1.99
N GLY A 39 10.60 -10.42 -1.35
CA GLY A 39 9.65 -9.39 -0.98
C GLY A 39 8.77 -8.85 -2.12
N TYR A 40 7.69 -8.19 -1.70
CA TYR A 40 6.73 -7.46 -2.53
C TYR A 40 7.42 -6.47 -3.50
N ASP A 41 6.71 -5.99 -4.53
CA ASP A 41 7.25 -5.17 -5.63
C ASP A 41 8.03 -3.93 -5.11
N GLY A 42 9.34 -4.09 -4.93
CA GLY A 42 10.24 -3.07 -4.41
C GLY A 42 10.32 -1.84 -5.33
N PRO A 43 10.42 -2.00 -6.66
CA PRO A 43 10.26 -0.90 -7.61
C PRO A 43 8.99 -0.08 -7.36
N HIS A 44 7.83 -0.73 -7.23
CA HIS A 44 6.58 -0.04 -6.89
C HIS A 44 6.68 0.76 -5.58
N ALA A 45 7.12 0.12 -4.50
CA ALA A 45 7.25 0.79 -3.20
C ALA A 45 8.14 2.04 -3.27
N VAL A 46 9.24 1.99 -4.04
CA VAL A 46 10.13 3.13 -4.26
C VAL A 46 9.46 4.23 -5.08
N ARG A 47 8.78 3.88 -6.17
CA ARG A 47 8.06 4.86 -7.00
C ARG A 47 6.97 5.60 -6.20
N THR A 48 6.12 4.87 -5.47
CA THR A 48 5.11 5.45 -4.58
C THR A 48 5.77 6.37 -3.55
N ALA A 49 6.86 5.93 -2.91
CA ALA A 49 7.55 6.72 -1.90
C ALA A 49 8.17 8.02 -2.46
N ARG A 50 8.64 8.02 -3.71
CA ARG A 50 9.13 9.24 -4.38
C ARG A 50 8.00 10.22 -4.66
N MET A 51 6.88 9.75 -5.21
CA MET A 51 5.71 10.60 -5.45
C MET A 51 5.14 11.18 -4.15
N CYS A 52 5.05 10.34 -3.11
CA CYS A 52 4.64 10.76 -1.78
C CYS A 52 5.50 11.88 -1.22
N ALA A 53 6.83 11.79 -1.35
CA ALA A 53 7.75 12.83 -0.89
C ALA A 53 7.55 14.14 -1.65
N ALA A 54 7.41 14.10 -2.98
CA ALA A 54 7.14 15.29 -3.78
C ALA A 54 5.85 16.01 -3.38
N VAL A 55 4.77 15.26 -3.17
CA VAL A 55 3.48 15.83 -2.73
C VAL A 55 3.59 16.40 -1.32
N ALA A 56 4.27 15.71 -0.40
CA ALA A 56 4.47 16.20 0.96
C ALA A 56 5.32 17.49 1.01
N GLU A 57 6.38 17.57 0.21
CA GLU A 57 7.17 18.81 0.06
C GLU A 57 6.32 19.94 -0.52
N ARG A 58 5.50 19.65 -1.55
CA ARG A 58 4.60 20.64 -2.16
C ARG A 58 3.59 21.21 -1.16
N LEU A 59 3.13 20.39 -0.22
CA LEU A 59 2.20 20.78 0.85
C LEU A 59 2.90 21.41 2.06
N GLY A 60 4.22 21.64 1.99
CA GLY A 60 4.96 22.38 3.02
C GLY A 60 5.36 21.55 4.24
N HIS A 61 5.37 20.21 4.14
CA HIS A 61 5.91 19.40 5.24
C HIS A 61 7.44 19.62 5.37
N PRO A 62 7.98 19.73 6.60
CA PRO A 62 9.42 19.87 6.82
C PRO A 62 10.20 18.67 6.30
N VAL A 63 11.39 18.91 5.76
CA VAL A 63 12.24 17.88 5.11
C VAL A 63 12.50 16.66 5.99
N GLU A 64 12.78 16.84 7.28
CA GLU A 64 13.02 15.72 8.20
C GLU A 64 11.77 14.84 8.39
N ARG A 65 10.58 15.46 8.42
CA ARG A 65 9.32 14.71 8.45
C ARG A 65 9.09 13.97 7.13
N VAL A 66 9.38 14.61 6.00
CA VAL A 66 9.24 13.97 4.67
C VAL A 66 10.20 12.78 4.55
N ARG A 67 11.43 12.89 5.06
CA ARG A 67 12.40 11.80 5.09
C ARG A 67 11.88 10.61 5.91
N GLN A 68 11.38 10.85 7.12
CA GLN A 68 10.80 9.81 7.96
C GLN A 68 9.53 9.21 7.32
N TYR A 69 8.66 10.06 6.76
CA TYR A 69 7.47 9.65 6.02
C TYR A 69 7.81 8.75 4.83
N GLN A 70 8.88 9.07 4.08
CA GLN A 70 9.30 8.27 2.93
C GLN A 70 9.69 6.85 3.33
N ILE A 71 10.22 6.64 4.55
CA ILE A 71 10.47 5.29 5.10
C ILE A 71 9.15 4.53 5.28
N ALA A 72 8.13 5.18 5.86
CA ALA A 72 6.81 4.58 6.00
C ALA A 72 6.18 4.24 4.64
N CYS A 73 6.37 5.10 3.63
CA CYS A 73 5.93 4.83 2.26
C CYS A 73 6.66 3.63 1.63
N VAL A 74 7.98 3.50 1.80
CA VAL A 74 8.73 2.33 1.30
C VAL A 74 8.23 1.04 1.95
N LEU A 75 7.81 1.09 3.21
CA LEU A 75 7.33 -0.06 3.96
C LEU A 75 5.81 -0.24 3.91
N HIS A 76 5.06 0.58 3.17
CA HIS A 76 3.60 0.68 3.34
C HIS A 76 2.84 -0.63 3.17
N ASP A 77 3.39 -1.53 2.35
CA ASP A 77 2.83 -2.84 2.02
C ASP A 77 3.52 -3.99 2.78
N LEU A 78 4.26 -3.72 3.86
CA LEU A 78 5.01 -4.73 4.61
C LEU A 78 4.11 -5.86 5.14
N GLY A 79 2.82 -5.59 5.36
CA GLY A 79 1.84 -6.63 5.66
C GLY A 79 1.68 -7.66 4.55
N ARG A 80 2.08 -7.39 3.31
CA ARG A 80 2.06 -8.32 2.16
C ARG A 80 3.32 -9.17 2.03
N ALA A 81 4.27 -9.09 2.96
CA ALA A 81 5.41 -10.00 2.97
C ALA A 81 4.93 -11.47 2.98
N GLY A 82 5.52 -12.29 2.09
CA GLY A 82 5.10 -13.67 1.86
C GLY A 82 3.95 -13.85 0.86
N LEU A 83 3.63 -12.84 0.04
CA LEU A 83 2.58 -12.92 -0.98
C LEU A 83 2.82 -14.08 -1.97
N ASP A 84 1.93 -15.07 -1.93
CA ASP A 84 1.82 -16.10 -2.96
C ASP A 84 0.88 -15.60 -4.04
N ARG A 85 1.46 -15.00 -5.10
CA ARG A 85 0.68 -14.32 -6.15
C ARG A 85 -0.40 -15.21 -6.74
N ALA A 86 -0.09 -16.46 -7.06
CA ALA A 86 -1.04 -17.34 -7.73
C ALA A 86 -2.24 -17.63 -6.81
N LEU A 87 -1.97 -18.02 -5.57
CA LEU A 87 -3.00 -18.30 -4.58
C LEU A 87 -3.82 -17.05 -4.21
N PHE A 88 -3.14 -15.93 -3.96
CA PHE A 88 -3.76 -14.65 -3.66
C PHE A 88 -4.67 -14.20 -4.81
N SER A 89 -4.19 -14.24 -6.05
CA SER A 89 -4.99 -13.89 -7.24
C SER A 89 -6.23 -14.74 -7.33
N ARG A 90 -6.09 -16.06 -7.15
CA ARG A 90 -7.19 -17.01 -7.26
C ARG A 90 -8.29 -16.72 -6.23
N ILE A 91 -7.91 -16.54 -4.96
CA ILE A 91 -8.85 -16.23 -3.87
C ILE A 91 -9.62 -14.92 -4.18
N TRP A 92 -8.90 -13.85 -4.52
CA TRP A 92 -9.53 -12.53 -4.63
C TRP A 92 -10.23 -12.29 -5.96
N SER A 93 -9.81 -12.94 -7.05
CA SER A 93 -10.56 -12.95 -8.30
C SER A 93 -11.85 -13.76 -8.15
N TRP A 94 -11.79 -14.91 -7.46
CA TRP A 94 -13.00 -15.67 -7.11
C TRP A 94 -13.95 -14.82 -6.26
N ALA A 95 -13.47 -14.20 -5.17
CA ALA A 95 -14.31 -13.37 -4.31
C ALA A 95 -14.97 -12.21 -5.08
N ARG A 96 -14.22 -11.54 -5.97
CA ARG A 96 -14.77 -10.49 -6.83
C ARG A 96 -15.84 -10.99 -7.79
N ALA A 97 -15.63 -12.14 -8.43
CA ALA A 97 -16.64 -12.74 -9.31
C ALA A 97 -17.94 -13.07 -8.57
N GLN A 98 -17.84 -13.39 -7.28
CA GLN A 98 -18.98 -13.62 -6.39
C GLN A 98 -19.52 -12.33 -5.73
N SER A 99 -19.04 -11.16 -6.16
CA SER A 99 -19.38 -9.86 -5.57
C SER A 99 -19.10 -9.76 -4.06
N ILE A 100 -18.18 -10.56 -3.51
CA ILE A 100 -17.84 -10.59 -2.08
C ILE A 100 -16.93 -9.41 -1.73
N PRO A 101 -17.15 -8.71 -0.59
CA PRO A 101 -16.31 -7.58 -0.19
C PRO A 101 -14.86 -8.02 0.01
N THR A 102 -13.91 -7.26 -0.54
CA THR A 102 -12.48 -7.59 -0.45
C THR A 102 -11.71 -6.64 0.47
N ARG A 103 -12.40 -5.68 1.08
CA ARG A 103 -11.81 -4.75 2.05
C ARG A 103 -12.50 -4.89 3.42
N PRO A 104 -11.77 -4.73 4.54
CA PRO A 104 -12.35 -4.84 5.88
C PRO A 104 -13.55 -3.92 6.11
N ARG A 105 -13.47 -2.66 5.65
CA ARG A 105 -14.58 -1.70 5.78
C ARG A 105 -15.83 -2.15 5.02
N GLU A 106 -15.67 -2.56 3.76
CA GLU A 106 -16.78 -3.06 2.93
C GLU A 106 -17.36 -4.36 3.51
N TRP A 107 -16.49 -5.23 4.04
CA TRP A 107 -16.88 -6.45 4.73
C TRP A 107 -17.77 -6.13 5.93
N ARG A 108 -17.34 -5.25 6.83
CA ARG A 108 -18.11 -4.86 8.02
C ARG A 108 -19.41 -4.13 7.68
N ALA A 109 -19.46 -3.40 6.55
CA ALA A 109 -20.70 -2.80 6.08
C ALA A 109 -21.73 -3.85 5.62
N ARG A 110 -21.28 -4.97 5.04
CA ARG A 110 -22.15 -6.07 4.61
C ARG A 110 -22.47 -7.07 5.73
N TYR A 111 -21.52 -7.30 6.64
CA TYR A 111 -21.58 -8.26 7.73
C TYR A 111 -21.32 -7.56 9.07
N PRO A 112 -22.27 -6.74 9.55
CA PRO A 112 -22.09 -5.91 10.75
C PRO A 112 -21.88 -6.73 12.03
N GLU A 113 -22.27 -8.00 12.04
CA GLU A 113 -22.03 -8.94 13.13
C GLU A 113 -20.57 -9.38 13.24
N THR A 114 -19.76 -9.15 12.21
CA THR A 114 -18.33 -9.50 12.23
C THR A 114 -17.61 -8.64 13.26
N LYS A 115 -17.07 -9.29 14.30
CA LYS A 115 -16.20 -8.63 15.27
C LYS A 115 -15.02 -7.95 14.57
N TYR A 116 -14.79 -6.68 14.91
CA TYR A 116 -13.69 -5.89 14.34
C TYR A 116 -12.34 -6.62 14.46
N GLY A 117 -11.60 -6.72 13.35
CA GLY A 117 -10.30 -7.42 13.30
C GLY A 117 -10.40 -8.94 13.13
N ARG A 118 -11.62 -9.49 12.98
CA ARG A 118 -11.91 -10.91 12.73
C ARG A 118 -12.49 -11.16 11.34
N GLU A 119 -12.34 -10.22 10.42
CA GLU A 119 -12.85 -10.31 9.06
C GLU A 119 -12.25 -11.48 8.29
N THR A 120 -10.98 -11.81 8.52
CA THR A 120 -10.32 -13.00 7.94
C THR A 120 -10.98 -14.29 8.38
N GLU A 121 -11.18 -14.46 9.69
CA GLU A 121 -11.79 -15.66 10.26
C GLU A 121 -13.25 -15.79 9.84
N ALA A 122 -14.00 -14.68 9.82
CA ALA A 122 -15.38 -14.67 9.35
C ALA A 122 -15.49 -15.04 7.85
N PHE A 123 -14.60 -14.50 7.01
CA PHE A 123 -14.51 -14.86 5.60
C PHE A 123 -14.25 -16.35 5.39
N LEU A 124 -13.24 -16.89 6.08
CA LEU A 124 -12.88 -18.31 5.96
C LEU A 124 -14.00 -19.21 6.49
N SER A 125 -14.60 -18.88 7.63
CA SER A 125 -15.72 -19.65 8.19
C SER A 125 -16.91 -19.69 7.25
N ARG A 126 -17.19 -18.58 6.53
CA ARG A 126 -18.34 -18.47 5.64
C ARG A 126 -18.10 -19.13 4.28
N TYR A 127 -16.89 -19.02 3.74
CA TYR A 127 -16.59 -19.33 2.34
C TYR A 127 -15.62 -20.48 2.11
N ARG A 128 -15.15 -21.17 3.17
CA ARG A 128 -14.26 -22.33 3.06
C ARG A 128 -14.75 -23.35 2.01
N GLY A 129 -15.98 -23.85 2.15
CA GLY A 129 -16.51 -24.85 1.23
C GLY A 129 -16.60 -24.37 -0.21
N SER A 130 -16.97 -23.11 -0.44
CA SER A 130 -17.04 -22.53 -1.79
C SER A 130 -15.65 -22.29 -2.41
N LEU A 131 -14.66 -21.94 -1.59
CA LEU A 131 -13.25 -21.84 -2.02
C LEU A 131 -12.69 -23.22 -2.38
N GLU A 132 -12.96 -24.23 -1.57
CA GLU A 132 -12.56 -25.62 -1.81
C GLU A 132 -13.21 -26.18 -3.09
N ALA A 133 -14.50 -25.93 -3.29
CA ALA A 133 -15.20 -26.27 -4.53
C ALA A 133 -14.64 -25.54 -5.76
N ALA A 134 -14.11 -24.31 -5.58
CA ALA A 134 -13.37 -23.58 -6.60
C ALA A 134 -11.89 -24.04 -6.73
N GLY A 135 -11.52 -25.13 -6.05
CA GLY A 135 -10.20 -25.77 -6.06
C GLY A 135 -9.10 -25.03 -5.31
N VAL A 136 -9.47 -24.12 -4.40
CA VAL A 136 -8.54 -23.48 -3.46
C VAL A 136 -8.43 -24.34 -2.22
N LEU A 137 -7.25 -24.91 -1.95
CA LEU A 137 -6.98 -25.55 -0.66
C LEU A 137 -6.95 -24.48 0.45
N VAL A 138 -7.81 -24.61 1.46
CA VAL A 138 -7.93 -23.66 2.57
C VAL A 138 -7.13 -24.15 3.78
N ASP A 139 -5.80 -24.08 3.66
CA ASP A 139 -4.84 -24.37 4.73
C ASP A 139 -4.38 -23.08 5.45
N ASP A 140 -3.43 -23.22 6.39
CA ASP A 140 -2.85 -22.07 7.12
C ASP A 140 -2.17 -21.06 6.17
N TRP A 141 -1.64 -21.52 5.04
CA TRP A 141 -1.02 -20.64 4.07
C TRP A 141 -2.06 -19.82 3.30
N ALA A 142 -3.18 -20.43 2.90
CA ALA A 142 -4.31 -19.72 2.33
C ALA A 142 -4.90 -18.70 3.33
N CYS A 143 -4.96 -19.05 4.62
CA CYS A 143 -5.37 -18.11 5.67
C CYS A 143 -4.47 -16.86 5.70
N GLU A 144 -3.14 -17.03 5.64
CA GLU A 144 -2.20 -15.91 5.57
C GLU A 144 -2.43 -15.03 4.33
N GLN A 145 -2.78 -15.62 3.17
CA GLN A 145 -3.12 -14.86 1.96
C GLN A 145 -4.46 -14.10 2.08
N VAL A 146 -5.45 -14.64 2.80
CA VAL A 146 -6.70 -13.92 3.11
C VAL A 146 -6.42 -12.76 4.07
N GLU A 147 -5.57 -12.96 5.07
CA GLU A 147 -5.23 -11.94 6.06
C GLU A 147 -4.54 -10.72 5.43
N MET A 148 -3.82 -10.90 4.32
CA MET A 148 -3.19 -9.80 3.58
C MET A 148 -4.19 -8.75 3.01
N ARG A 149 -5.50 -9.04 2.95
CA ARG A 149 -6.53 -8.00 2.72
C ARG A 149 -7.43 -7.76 3.92
N LEU A 150 -8.08 -8.81 4.43
CA LEU A 150 -9.14 -8.64 5.41
C LEU A 150 -8.60 -8.44 6.84
N GLY A 151 -7.39 -8.90 7.12
CA GLY A 151 -6.71 -8.75 8.41
C GLY A 151 -5.43 -7.93 8.33
N TYR A 152 -5.33 -7.02 7.34
CA TYR A 152 -4.08 -6.32 7.03
C TYR A 152 -3.48 -5.61 8.25
N ALA A 153 -4.30 -5.00 9.12
CA ALA A 153 -3.82 -4.33 10.33
C ALA A 153 -3.11 -5.27 11.31
N ARG A 154 -3.67 -6.45 11.56
CA ARG A 154 -3.07 -7.46 12.44
C ARG A 154 -1.77 -7.98 11.84
N ARG A 155 -1.79 -8.28 10.55
CA ARG A 155 -0.63 -8.76 9.81
C ARG A 155 0.51 -7.73 9.82
N LEU A 156 0.21 -6.47 9.49
CA LEU A 156 1.17 -5.37 9.53
C LEU A 156 1.74 -5.21 10.95
N THR A 157 0.91 -5.28 11.99
CA THR A 157 1.38 -5.19 13.39
C THR A 157 2.38 -6.30 13.74
N ARG A 158 2.09 -7.55 13.36
CA ARG A 158 3.03 -8.68 13.56
C ARG A 158 4.34 -8.46 12.81
N ARG A 159 4.26 -8.02 11.54
CA ARG A 159 5.45 -7.73 10.73
C ARG A 159 6.28 -6.59 11.33
N LEU A 160 5.65 -5.49 11.72
CA LEU A 160 6.31 -4.35 12.36
C LEU A 160 7.01 -4.74 13.66
N ARG A 161 6.39 -5.59 14.51
CA ARG A 161 7.04 -6.10 15.72
C ARG A 161 8.38 -6.77 15.42
N ASN A 162 8.43 -7.57 14.36
CA ASN A 162 9.63 -8.32 13.99
C ASN A 162 10.68 -7.46 13.29
N VAL A 163 10.29 -6.41 12.55
CA VAL A 163 11.25 -5.58 11.81
C VAL A 163 11.75 -4.36 12.59
N LYS A 164 11.03 -3.89 13.62
CA LYS A 164 11.41 -2.71 14.41
C LYS A 164 12.83 -2.76 14.98
N PRO A 165 13.33 -3.89 15.54
CA PRO A 165 14.72 -3.97 15.97
C PRO A 165 15.70 -3.70 14.81
N ARG A 166 15.45 -4.29 13.64
CA ARG A 166 16.28 -4.05 12.45
C ARG A 166 16.18 -2.63 11.92
N LEU A 167 15.03 -1.96 12.08
CA LEU A 167 14.88 -0.54 11.73
C LEU A 167 15.76 0.32 12.65
N GLN A 168 15.81 0.01 13.94
CA GLN A 168 16.68 0.69 14.89
C GLN A 168 18.16 0.50 14.51
N ASP A 169 18.59 -0.71 14.14
CA ASP A 169 19.96 -0.99 13.66
C ASP A 169 20.32 -0.19 12.39
N LEU A 170 19.32 0.14 11.57
CA LEU A 170 19.47 0.97 10.37
C LEU A 170 19.42 2.48 10.68
N GLY A 171 19.36 2.87 11.96
CA GLY A 171 19.24 4.27 12.39
C GLY A 171 17.86 4.88 12.16
N VAL A 172 16.82 4.06 12.01
CA VAL A 172 15.44 4.52 11.79
C VAL A 172 14.68 4.58 13.12
N ALA A 173 14.34 5.80 13.54
CA ALA A 173 13.39 6.02 14.63
C ALA A 173 11.96 5.76 14.14
N TRP A 174 11.35 4.64 14.55
CA TRP A 174 9.97 4.31 14.19
C TRP A 174 8.97 4.99 15.11
N GLU A 175 8.12 5.84 14.54
CA GLU A 175 7.08 6.55 15.27
C GLU A 175 5.70 5.87 15.14
N PRO A 176 4.82 5.98 16.16
CA PRO A 176 3.48 5.37 16.11
C PRO A 176 2.65 5.81 14.91
N TRP A 177 2.77 7.08 14.49
CA TRP A 177 2.02 7.61 13.35
C TRP A 177 2.39 6.92 12.03
N MET A 178 3.63 6.46 11.86
CA MET A 178 4.11 5.81 10.64
C MET A 178 3.29 4.56 10.33
N GLY A 179 3.02 3.74 11.36
CA GLY A 179 2.15 2.56 11.20
C GLY A 179 0.70 2.92 10.92
N ARG A 180 0.18 3.98 11.57
CA ARG A 180 -1.23 4.39 11.41
C ARG A 180 -1.53 4.88 9.99
N ILE A 181 -0.62 5.65 9.38
CA ILE A 181 -0.82 6.14 8.01
C ILE A 181 -0.86 5.01 6.97
N MET A 182 -0.10 3.93 7.18
CA MET A 182 -0.09 2.75 6.29
C MET A 182 -1.42 1.97 6.31
N LEU A 183 -2.20 2.13 7.38
CA LEU A 183 -3.50 1.45 7.56
C LEU A 183 -4.67 2.26 7.01
N TYR A 184 -4.47 3.54 6.73
CA TYR A 184 -5.55 4.50 6.51
C TYR A 184 -6.53 4.08 5.40
N TYR A 185 -6.04 3.49 4.31
CA TYR A 185 -6.89 3.05 3.22
C TYR A 185 -7.90 1.96 3.63
N TYR A 186 -7.48 1.04 4.50
CA TYR A 186 -8.32 -0.08 4.94
C TYR A 186 -9.08 0.21 6.24
N TYR A 187 -8.53 1.09 7.08
CA TYR A 187 -9.00 1.38 8.42
C TYR A 187 -8.90 2.90 8.71
N PRO A 188 -9.67 3.75 8.02
CA PRO A 188 -9.60 5.20 8.19
C PRO A 188 -9.87 5.66 9.63
N GLU A 189 -10.70 4.92 10.37
CA GLU A 189 -11.00 5.13 11.78
C GLU A 189 -9.73 5.11 12.66
N LYS A 190 -8.66 4.44 12.23
CA LYS A 190 -7.38 4.43 12.95
C LYS A 190 -6.69 5.79 12.97
N LEU A 191 -7.16 6.79 12.23
CA LEU A 191 -6.67 8.17 12.28
C LEU A 191 -7.64 9.14 12.97
N GLU A 192 -8.69 8.64 13.62
CA GLU A 192 -9.51 9.47 14.51
C GLU A 192 -8.63 10.10 15.61
N GLY A 193 -8.84 11.40 15.85
CA GLY A 193 -8.05 12.21 16.79
C GLY A 193 -6.58 12.41 16.41
N ALA A 194 -6.12 11.96 15.23
CA ALA A 194 -4.74 12.20 14.81
C ALA A 194 -4.50 13.69 14.50
N LYS A 195 -3.25 14.14 14.66
CA LYS A 195 -2.85 15.49 14.25
C LYS A 195 -3.16 15.69 12.76
N PRO A 196 -3.62 16.87 12.32
CA PRO A 196 -3.99 17.11 10.92
C PRO A 196 -2.91 16.71 9.90
N TRP A 197 -1.64 17.00 10.22
CA TRP A 197 -0.52 16.64 9.34
C TRP A 197 -0.33 15.12 9.20
N VAL A 198 -0.67 14.31 10.21
CA VAL A 198 -0.59 12.83 10.11
C VAL A 198 -1.65 12.32 9.15
N ARG A 199 -2.87 12.86 9.25
CA ARG A 199 -3.96 12.55 8.32
C ARG A 199 -3.58 12.94 6.90
N GLN A 200 -3.04 14.14 6.70
CA GLN A 200 -2.58 14.60 5.38
C GLN A 200 -1.52 13.66 4.78
N LEU A 201 -0.54 13.19 5.56
CA LEU A 201 0.43 12.19 5.07
C LEU A 201 -0.23 10.86 4.66
N ALA A 202 -1.27 10.42 5.38
CA ALA A 202 -2.01 9.22 5.01
C ALA A 202 -2.81 9.39 3.72
N GLU A 203 -3.45 10.53 3.53
CA GLU A 203 -4.16 10.89 2.31
C GLU A 203 -3.20 10.95 1.11
N ILE A 204 -2.01 11.52 1.29
CA ILE A 204 -0.96 11.55 0.26
C ILE A 204 -0.56 10.12 -0.14
N LEU A 205 -0.34 9.24 0.82
CA LEU A 205 0.03 7.85 0.55
C LEU A 205 -1.05 7.14 -0.27
N VAL A 206 -2.33 7.29 0.13
CA VAL A 206 -3.46 6.74 -0.64
C VAL A 206 -3.48 7.33 -2.05
N ALA A 207 -3.41 8.65 -2.18
CA ALA A 207 -3.51 9.30 -3.48
C ALA A 207 -2.38 8.87 -4.43
N CYS A 208 -1.13 8.83 -3.97
CA CYS A 208 0.02 8.42 -4.78
C CYS A 208 -0.04 6.93 -5.14
N GLU A 209 -0.46 6.07 -4.20
CA GLU A 209 -0.61 4.63 -4.43
C GLU A 209 -1.65 4.34 -5.53
N GLN A 210 -2.80 5.02 -5.48
CA GLN A 210 -3.84 4.86 -6.51
C GLN A 210 -3.42 5.50 -7.84
N PHE A 211 -2.77 6.66 -7.82
CA PHE A 211 -2.25 7.28 -9.03
C PHE A 211 -1.25 6.36 -9.75
N GLU A 212 -0.30 5.78 -9.02
CA GLU A 212 0.65 4.79 -9.55
C GLU A 212 -0.09 3.59 -10.15
N ALA A 213 -1.05 3.04 -9.40
CA ALA A 213 -1.78 1.83 -9.81
C ALA A 213 -2.57 2.01 -11.12
N TYR A 214 -3.15 3.19 -11.34
CA TYR A 214 -3.96 3.49 -12.52
C TYR A 214 -3.13 4.01 -13.70
N SER A 215 -1.92 4.50 -13.45
CA SER A 215 -1.02 5.02 -14.48
C SER A 215 -0.11 3.95 -15.10
N ASN A 216 -0.12 2.71 -14.58
CA ASN A 216 0.76 1.64 -15.03
C ASN A 216 0.00 0.45 -15.62
N ARG A 217 0.33 0.04 -16.84
CA ARG A 217 -0.26 -1.10 -17.58
C ARG A 217 0.12 -2.42 -16.93
N ARG A 218 1.35 -2.47 -16.41
CA ARG A 218 1.95 -3.61 -15.72
C ARG A 218 2.60 -3.07 -14.44
N ARG A 219 1.89 -3.10 -13.32
CA ARG A 219 2.60 -3.10 -12.04
C ARG A 219 3.48 -4.35 -11.99
N GLY A 220 4.78 -4.19 -11.76
CA GLY A 220 5.69 -5.31 -11.58
C GLY A 220 5.11 -6.30 -10.58
N ARG A 221 5.24 -7.61 -10.84
CA ARG A 221 4.73 -8.70 -9.98
C ARG A 221 3.34 -8.49 -9.32
N ASP A 222 2.47 -7.61 -9.82
CA ASP A 222 1.14 -7.42 -9.29
C ASP A 222 0.18 -8.35 -10.03
N TYR A 223 -0.90 -8.71 -9.37
CA TYR A 223 -1.80 -9.78 -9.81
C TYR A 223 -3.02 -9.28 -10.60
N TYR A 224 -3.17 -7.96 -10.72
CA TYR A 224 -4.13 -7.34 -11.62
C TYR A 224 -3.41 -6.86 -12.88
N VAL A 225 -3.49 -7.63 -13.97
CA VAL A 225 -3.11 -7.16 -15.30
C VAL A 225 -4.25 -6.26 -15.80
N ARG A 226 -3.99 -4.97 -16.02
CA ARG A 226 -4.95 -4.03 -16.61
C ARG A 226 -4.70 -3.88 -18.11
N SER A 227 -5.76 -3.59 -18.85
CA SER A 227 -5.72 -3.53 -20.33
C SER A 227 -5.24 -2.17 -20.88
N ARG A 228 -5.35 -1.06 -20.13
CA ARG A 228 -4.93 0.30 -20.55
C ARG A 228 -4.42 1.17 -19.39
N GLU A 229 -3.45 2.05 -19.68
CA GLU A 229 -3.03 3.17 -18.83
C GLU A 229 -3.91 4.38 -19.14
N SER A 230 -4.44 5.05 -18.12
CA SER A 230 -5.21 6.27 -18.33
C SER A 230 -5.08 7.20 -17.13
N LEU A 231 -4.36 8.31 -17.33
CA LEU A 231 -4.29 9.40 -16.33
C LEU A 231 -5.69 9.94 -16.01
N MET A 232 -6.61 9.93 -16.97
CA MET A 232 -8.00 10.32 -16.77
C MET A 232 -8.69 9.37 -15.79
N GLU A 233 -8.58 8.05 -15.99
CA GLU A 233 -9.16 7.07 -15.05
C GLU A 233 -8.52 7.16 -13.65
N ALA A 234 -7.22 7.46 -13.58
CA ALA A 234 -6.54 7.69 -12.32
C ALA A 234 -7.15 8.87 -11.56
N PHE A 235 -7.35 10.01 -12.22
CA PHE A 235 -7.94 11.20 -11.59
C PHE A 235 -9.44 11.09 -11.35
N ASP A 236 -10.18 10.35 -12.16
CA ASP A 236 -11.60 10.07 -11.93
C ASP A 236 -11.78 9.22 -10.67
N TYR A 237 -10.94 8.22 -10.48
CA TYR A 237 -10.95 7.41 -9.25
C TYR A 237 -10.53 8.23 -8.02
N LEU A 238 -9.49 9.05 -8.13
CA LEU A 238 -9.09 9.95 -7.04
C LEU A 238 -10.18 10.97 -6.70
N ALA A 239 -10.94 11.46 -7.68
CA ALA A 239 -12.09 12.32 -7.45
C ALA A 239 -13.22 11.58 -6.70
N SER A 240 -13.41 10.27 -6.92
CA SER A 240 -14.36 9.49 -6.10
C SER A 240 -13.90 9.41 -4.64
N LEU A 241 -12.61 9.15 -4.40
CA LEU A 241 -12.03 9.12 -3.06
C LEU A 241 -12.12 10.48 -2.35
N GLN A 242 -12.01 11.58 -3.10
CA GLN A 242 -12.22 12.92 -2.56
C GLN A 242 -13.68 13.13 -2.12
N ARG A 243 -14.66 12.73 -2.95
CA ARG A 243 -16.08 12.80 -2.59
C ARG A 243 -16.43 11.93 -1.37
N GLU A 244 -15.74 10.81 -1.21
CA GLU A 244 -15.87 9.91 -0.05
C GLU A 244 -15.15 10.42 1.21
N GLY A 245 -14.45 11.56 1.14
CA GLY A 245 -13.70 12.14 2.25
C GLY A 245 -12.41 11.39 2.63
N VAL A 246 -11.93 10.52 1.74
CA VAL A 246 -10.70 9.73 1.90
C VAL A 246 -9.46 10.52 1.48
N VAL A 247 -9.59 11.48 0.57
CA VAL A 247 -8.50 12.36 0.13
C VAL A 247 -8.98 13.80 0.14
N SER A 248 -8.24 14.72 0.76
CA SER A 248 -8.60 16.15 0.73
C SER A 248 -8.36 16.78 -0.65
N VAL A 249 -9.08 17.87 -0.91
CA VAL A 249 -8.90 18.71 -2.11
C VAL A 249 -7.45 19.18 -2.23
N ALA A 250 -6.83 19.59 -1.12
CA ALA A 250 -5.44 20.05 -1.11
C ALA A 250 -4.45 18.98 -1.59
N VAL A 251 -4.62 17.73 -1.16
CA VAL A 251 -3.78 16.61 -1.62
C VAL A 251 -4.00 16.32 -3.10
N LEU A 252 -5.26 16.28 -3.54
CA LEU A 252 -5.60 16.04 -4.94
C LEU A 252 -5.05 17.13 -5.87
N ASP A 253 -5.16 18.40 -5.49
CA ASP A 253 -4.67 19.53 -6.28
C ASP A 253 -3.14 19.57 -6.32
N ALA A 254 -2.47 19.26 -5.21
CA ALA A 254 -1.01 19.14 -5.19
C ALA A 254 -0.52 18.02 -6.13
N LEU A 255 -1.18 16.86 -6.10
CA LEU A 255 -0.88 15.74 -7.00
C LEU A 255 -1.12 16.11 -8.47
N ARG A 256 -2.27 16.73 -8.79
CA ARG A 256 -2.59 17.20 -10.15
C ARG A 256 -1.56 18.21 -10.66
N SER A 257 -1.20 19.19 -9.83
CA SER A 257 -0.21 20.20 -10.20
C SER A 257 1.18 19.59 -10.46
N LEU A 258 1.59 18.60 -9.66
CA LEU A 258 2.86 17.90 -9.87
C LEU A 258 2.84 17.02 -11.12
N ALA A 259 1.74 16.30 -11.37
CA ALA A 259 1.57 15.49 -12.57
C ALA A 259 1.56 16.35 -13.84
N ALA A 260 0.77 17.43 -13.87
CA ALA A 260 0.73 18.37 -15.00
C ALA A 260 2.07 19.08 -15.24
N GLY A 261 2.89 19.22 -14.20
CA GLY A 261 4.25 19.76 -14.31
C GLY A 261 5.32 18.74 -14.72
N GLY A 262 4.95 17.50 -15.02
CA GLY A 262 5.87 16.42 -15.41
C GLY A 262 6.76 15.89 -14.28
N ALA A 263 6.44 16.16 -13.02
CA ALA A 263 7.29 15.76 -11.88
C ALA A 263 7.34 14.23 -11.67
N PHE A 264 6.39 13.51 -12.27
CA PHE A 264 6.25 12.07 -12.14
C PHE A 264 6.62 11.29 -13.41
N ASP A 265 6.90 11.96 -14.54
CA ASP A 265 7.09 11.32 -15.84
C ASP A 265 8.17 10.23 -15.77
N ARG A 266 9.36 10.58 -15.26
CA ARG A 266 10.46 9.61 -15.07
C ARG A 266 10.12 8.47 -14.11
N VAL A 267 9.28 8.71 -13.11
CA VAL A 267 8.86 7.67 -12.15
C VAL A 267 7.87 6.72 -12.83
N LEU A 268 6.96 7.24 -13.65
CA LEU A 268 5.98 6.44 -14.38
C LEU A 268 6.63 5.68 -15.55
N GLU A 269 7.57 6.28 -16.28
CA GLU A 269 8.36 5.60 -17.32
C GLU A 269 9.09 4.37 -16.76
N GLN A 270 9.67 4.47 -15.56
CA GLN A 270 10.31 3.33 -14.87
C GLN A 270 9.37 2.15 -14.58
N ALA A 271 8.05 2.37 -14.62
CA ALA A 271 7.09 1.30 -14.42
C ALA A 271 6.75 0.53 -15.71
N GLN A 272 7.09 1.07 -16.88
CA GLN A 272 6.73 0.51 -18.17
C GLN A 272 7.69 -0.58 -18.67
N GLY A 273 8.89 -0.69 -18.07
CA GLY A 273 9.90 -1.70 -18.38
C GLY A 273 11.17 -1.09 -18.95
#